data_AF-A0A7S2XCF2-F1
#
_entry.id   AF-A0A7S2XCF2-F1
#
_cell.length_a   1.000
_cell.length_b   1.000
_cell.length_c   1.000
_cell.angle_alpha   90.00
_cell.angle_beta   90.00
_cell.angle_gamma   90.00
#
_symmetry.space_group_name_H-M   'P 1'
#
loop_
_entity.id
_entity.type
_entity.pdbx_description
1 polymer ?
#
loop_
_entity_poly.entity_id
_entity_poly.type
_entity_poly.pdbx_seq_one_letter_code
_entity_poly.pdbx_strand_id
1 'polypeptide(L)'
;RKGNKPEKKDPLEPYEINEEVNEEDIKMDKLRETELKKMERRRRQEQKAAEAKRRAEEEAERLRRLQEELKGKPYTFDQDGNVILIHTLKADKMPAISLEPKIKLKNAVIKEEEEEEV
;
A
#
# COMPACT_ATOMS: atom_id res chain seq x y z
N ARG A 1 -81.98 26.67 -29.69
CA ARG A 1 -80.63 26.81 -29.10
C ARG A 1 -80.10 25.40 -28.79
N LYS A 2 -79.23 24.84 -29.63
CA LYS A 2 -78.59 23.53 -29.36
C LYS A 2 -77.19 23.81 -28.83
N GLY A 3 -76.96 23.48 -27.56
CA GLY A 3 -75.66 23.64 -26.90
C GLY A 3 -74.71 22.55 -27.39
N ASN A 4 -73.51 22.96 -27.79
CA ASN A 4 -72.42 22.07 -28.16
C ASN A 4 -71.85 21.46 -26.87
N LYS A 5 -71.93 20.13 -26.70
CA LYS A 5 -71.32 19.45 -25.55
C LYS A 5 -69.84 19.19 -25.86
N PRO A 6 -68.91 19.40 -24.91
CA PRO A 6 -67.51 19.08 -25.12
C PRO A 6 -67.36 17.56 -25.25
N GLU A 7 -66.73 17.12 -26.33
CA GLU A 7 -66.38 15.71 -26.56
C GLU A 7 -65.45 15.23 -25.45
N LYS A 8 -65.80 14.11 -24.83
CA LYS A 8 -64.97 13.47 -23.81
C LYS A 8 -63.86 12.72 -24.55
N LYS A 9 -62.62 13.20 -24.44
CA LYS A 9 -61.44 12.51 -24.99
C LYS A 9 -61.24 11.18 -24.26
N ASP A 10 -60.90 10.14 -25.01
CA ASP A 10 -60.75 8.79 -24.47
C ASP A 10 -59.54 8.72 -23.53
N PRO A 11 -59.68 8.15 -22.31
CA PRO A 11 -58.61 8.12 -21.32
C PRO A 11 -57.45 7.17 -21.68
N LEU A 12 -57.58 6.41 -22.76
CA LEU A 12 -56.53 5.53 -23.30
C LEU A 12 -55.76 6.16 -24.48
N GLU A 13 -56.12 7.35 -24.93
CA GLU A 13 -55.28 8.06 -25.89
C GLU A 13 -53.98 8.47 -25.20
N PRO A 14 -52.81 8.05 -25.71
CA PRO A 14 -51.54 8.51 -25.17
C PRO A 14 -51.47 10.02 -25.34
N TYR A 15 -51.37 10.74 -24.23
CA TYR A 15 -51.14 12.17 -24.25
C TYR A 15 -49.72 12.42 -24.78
N GLU A 16 -49.61 13.16 -25.88
CA GLU A 16 -48.32 13.69 -26.32
C GLU A 16 -47.85 14.73 -25.30
N ILE A 17 -46.89 14.35 -24.47
CA ILE A 17 -46.23 15.27 -23.53
C ILE A 17 -45.28 16.13 -24.37
N ASN A 18 -45.73 17.32 -24.75
CA ASN A 18 -44.87 18.34 -25.35
C ASN A 18 -44.09 19.06 -24.25
N GLU A 19 -43.14 18.37 -23.64
CA GLU A 19 -42.14 19.01 -22.77
C GLU A 19 -41.15 19.78 -23.65
N GLU A 20 -41.47 21.03 -23.94
CA GLU A 20 -40.49 21.97 -24.47
C GLU A 20 -39.43 22.21 -23.38
N VAL A 21 -38.30 21.52 -23.51
CA VAL A 21 -37.19 21.65 -22.56
C VAL A 21 -36.63 23.08 -22.66
N ASN A 22 -36.82 23.87 -21.61
CA ASN A 22 -36.33 25.24 -21.56
C ASN A 22 -34.79 25.24 -21.53
N GLU A 23 -34.17 26.01 -22.43
CA GLU A 23 -32.70 26.12 -22.50
C GLU A 23 -32.08 26.62 -21.18
N GLU A 24 -32.82 27.41 -20.41
CA GLU A 24 -32.39 27.90 -19.10
C GLU A 24 -32.25 26.77 -18.08
N ASP A 25 -33.18 25.81 -18.07
CA ASP A 25 -33.14 24.66 -17.17
C ASP A 25 -31.94 23.75 -17.49
N ILE A 26 -31.67 23.53 -18.78
CA ILE A 26 -30.47 22.80 -19.24
C ILE A 26 -29.18 23.50 -18.78
N LYS A 27 -29.13 24.83 -18.83
CA LYS A 27 -27.96 25.60 -18.37
C LYS A 27 -27.79 25.50 -16.85
N MET A 28 -28.89 25.56 -16.10
CA MET A 28 -28.88 25.46 -14.64
C MET A 28 -28.43 24.06 -14.17
N ASP A 29 -28.87 23.00 -14.85
CA ASP A 29 -28.44 21.64 -14.54
C ASP A 29 -26.96 21.42 -14.83
N LYS A 30 -26.45 21.92 -15.97
CA LYS A 30 -25.01 21.90 -16.28
C LYS A 30 -24.19 22.65 -15.23
N LEU A 31 -24.66 23.82 -14.79
CA LEU A 31 -23.98 24.59 -13.75
C LEU A 31 -23.91 23.80 -12.45
N ARG A 32 -25.02 23.18 -12.03
CA ARG A 32 -25.08 22.33 -10.83
C ARG A 32 -24.12 21.14 -10.94
N GLU A 33 -24.08 20.47 -12.08
CA GLU A 33 -23.19 19.34 -12.32
C GLU A 33 -21.71 19.76 -12.24
N THR A 34 -21.35 20.90 -12.84
CA THR A 34 -19.97 21.39 -12.78
C THR A 34 -19.52 21.76 -11.37
N GLU A 35 -20.40 22.39 -10.56
CA GLU A 35 -20.11 22.71 -9.16
C GLU A 35 -19.99 21.44 -8.30
N LEU A 36 -20.87 20.46 -8.49
CA LEU A 36 -20.77 19.16 -7.80
C LEU A 36 -19.44 18.46 -8.11
N LYS A 37 -19.04 18.42 -9.38
CA LYS A 37 -17.78 17.81 -9.80
C LYS A 37 -16.56 18.54 -9.22
N LYS A 38 -16.62 19.85 -9.12
CA LYS A 38 -15.56 20.67 -8.50
C LYS A 38 -15.45 20.40 -7.00
N MET A 39 -16.59 20.33 -6.31
CA MET A 39 -16.67 20.00 -4.89
C MET A 39 -16.15 18.58 -4.61
N GLU A 40 -16.53 17.61 -5.43
CA GLU A 40 -16.02 16.23 -5.30
C GLU A 40 -14.52 16.15 -5.54
N ARG A 41 -14.01 16.82 -6.58
CA ARG A 41 -12.57 16.88 -6.85
C ARG A 41 -11.80 17.48 -5.68
N ARG A 42 -12.31 18.57 -5.09
CA ARG A 42 -11.71 19.20 -3.92
C ARG A 42 -11.71 18.26 -2.72
N ARG A 43 -12.85 17.63 -2.40
CA ARG A 43 -12.96 16.65 -1.31
C ARG A 43 -11.99 15.50 -1.49
N ARG A 44 -11.86 14.96 -2.70
CA ARG A 44 -10.92 13.86 -3.01
C ARG A 44 -9.46 14.29 -2.84
N GLN A 45 -9.12 15.52 -3.24
CA GLN A 45 -7.78 16.07 -3.03
C GLN A 45 -7.48 16.26 -1.54
N GLU A 46 -8.42 16.81 -0.77
CA GLU A 46 -8.29 16.98 0.68
C GLU A 46 -8.13 15.64 1.39
N GLN A 47 -8.92 14.63 1.03
CA GLN A 47 -8.78 13.27 1.58
C GLN A 47 -7.42 12.65 1.27
N LYS A 48 -6.96 12.75 0.02
CA LYS A 48 -5.63 12.26 -0.37
C LYS A 48 -4.50 12.97 0.39
N ALA A 49 -4.60 14.29 0.54
CA ALA A 49 -3.63 15.07 1.29
C ALA A 49 -3.63 14.71 2.78
N ALA A 50 -4.81 14.51 3.37
CA ALA A 50 -4.94 14.08 4.76
C ALA A 50 -4.35 12.68 4.99
N GLU A 51 -4.63 11.73 4.09
CA GLU A 51 -4.06 10.38 4.17
C GLU A 51 -2.54 10.37 3.98
N ALA A 52 -2.03 11.14 3.01
CA ALA A 52 -0.59 11.29 2.80
C ALA A 52 0.10 11.90 4.02
N LYS A 53 -0.50 12.92 4.63
CA LYS A 53 0.00 13.53 5.86
C LYS A 53 0.02 12.52 7.02
N ARG A 54 -1.05 11.75 7.20
CA ARG A 54 -1.13 10.71 8.24
C ARG A 54 -0.03 9.65 8.08
N ARG A 55 0.19 9.17 6.85
CA ARG A 55 1.27 8.21 6.56
C ARG A 55 2.65 8.79 6.85
N ALA A 56 2.90 10.04 6.46
CA ALA A 56 4.16 10.71 6.74
C ALA A 56 4.42 10.88 8.24
N GLU A 57 3.37 11.18 9.03
CA GLU A 57 3.46 11.26 10.49
C GLU A 57 3.77 9.89 11.13
N GLU A 58 3.08 8.83 10.70
CA GLU A 58 3.31 7.45 11.15
C GLU A 58 4.75 6.98 10.85
N GLU A 59 5.26 7.27 9.65
CA GLU A 59 6.64 6.95 9.25
C GLU A 59 7.68 7.76 10.03
N ALA A 60 7.43 9.05 10.24
CA ALA A 60 8.30 9.92 11.03
C ALA A 60 8.38 9.44 12.49
N GLU A 61 7.25 9.04 13.09
CA GLU A 61 7.24 8.49 14.44
C GLU A 61 8.01 7.17 14.52
N ARG A 62 7.82 6.28 13.54
CA ARG A 62 8.56 5.01 13.45
C ARG A 62 10.07 5.25 13.37
N LEU A 63 10.51 6.17 12.52
CA LEU A 63 11.92 6.53 12.36
C LEU A 63 12.49 7.13 13.64
N ARG A 64 11.73 8.00 14.30
CA ARG A 64 12.13 8.60 15.58
C ARG A 64 12.35 7.53 16.66
N ARG A 65 11.41 6.58 16.81
CA ARG A 65 11.54 5.47 17.78
C ARG A 65 12.78 4.63 17.47
N LEU A 66 13.00 4.30 16.21
CA LEU A 66 14.19 3.56 15.78
C LEU A 66 15.48 4.35 16.13
N GLN A 67 15.51 5.65 15.88
CA GLN A 67 16.66 6.49 16.22
C GLN A 67 16.92 6.53 17.74
N GLU A 68 15.87 6.61 18.55
CA GLU A 68 15.98 6.54 20.01
C GLU A 68 16.51 5.17 20.48
N GLU A 69 16.05 4.06 19.89
CA GLU A 69 16.51 2.71 20.22
C GLU A 69 17.95 2.42 19.84
N LEU A 70 18.41 2.97 18.71
CA LEU A 70 19.77 2.82 18.19
C LEU A 70 20.77 3.77 18.87
N LYS A 71 20.29 4.82 19.54
CA LYS A 71 21.15 5.81 20.18
C LYS A 71 22.07 5.14 21.21
N GLY A 72 23.38 5.22 20.97
CA GLY A 72 24.41 4.67 21.85
C GLY A 72 24.61 3.15 21.75
N LYS A 73 23.93 2.45 20.83
CA LYS A 73 24.18 1.04 20.54
C LYS A 73 24.94 0.90 19.22
N PRO A 74 25.92 -0.01 19.10
CA PRO A 74 26.58 -0.25 17.82
C PRO A 74 25.61 -0.97 16.87
N TYR A 75 25.42 -0.43 15.67
CA TYR A 75 24.60 -1.01 14.61
C TYR A 75 25.29 -0.89 13.26
N THR A 76 24.86 -1.71 12.29
CA THR A 76 25.31 -1.68 10.90
C THR A 76 24.10 -1.85 9.97
N PHE A 77 24.30 -1.70 8.66
CA PHE A 77 23.30 -1.97 7.64
C PHE A 77 23.63 -3.26 6.89
N ASP A 78 22.60 -4.00 6.49
CA ASP A 78 22.68 -5.12 5.55
C ASP A 78 22.74 -4.62 4.09
N GLN A 79 22.95 -5.52 3.13
CA GLN A 79 22.91 -5.24 1.68
C GLN A 79 21.58 -4.62 1.23
N ASP A 80 20.48 -5.02 1.89
CA ASP A 80 19.14 -4.50 1.65
C ASP A 80 18.85 -3.18 2.41
N GLY A 81 19.81 -2.66 3.18
CA GLY A 81 19.64 -1.43 3.98
C GLY A 81 18.89 -1.63 5.31
N ASN A 82 18.66 -2.87 5.72
CA ASN A 82 18.07 -3.18 7.03
C ASN A 82 19.06 -2.91 8.17
N VAL A 83 18.57 -2.42 9.31
CA VAL A 83 19.42 -2.13 10.48
C VAL A 83 19.68 -3.40 11.28
N ILE A 84 20.95 -3.73 11.51
CA ILE A 84 21.41 -4.86 12.32
C ILE A 84 22.08 -4.32 13.58
N LEU A 85 21.55 -4.70 14.75
CA LEU A 85 22.08 -4.29 16.05
C LEU A 85 23.19 -5.25 16.52
N ILE A 86 24.40 -4.74 16.75
CA ILE A 86 25.56 -5.54 17.15
C ILE A 86 25.55 -5.69 18.68
N HIS A 87 25.37 -6.91 19.17
CA HIS A 87 25.50 -7.21 20.60
C HIS A 87 26.88 -7.82 20.89
N THR A 88 27.71 -7.13 21.64
CA THR A 88 28.98 -7.68 22.15
C THR A 88 28.67 -8.66 23.28
N LEU A 89 28.94 -9.94 23.06
CA LEU A 89 28.83 -10.96 24.12
C LEU A 89 29.91 -10.72 25.18
N LYS A 90 29.52 -10.73 26.45
CA LYS A 90 30.48 -10.71 27.57
C LYS A 90 30.98 -12.13 27.80
N ALA A 91 32.27 -12.36 27.53
CA ALA A 91 32.90 -13.68 27.65
C ALA A 91 32.66 -14.34 29.03
N ASP A 92 32.62 -13.53 30.10
CA ASP A 92 32.43 -14.01 31.48
C ASP A 92 31.07 -14.66 31.74
N LYS A 93 30.07 -14.42 30.89
CA LYS A 93 28.73 -15.00 30.99
C LYS A 93 28.49 -16.14 30.00
N MET A 94 29.48 -16.46 29.18
CA MET A 94 29.36 -17.58 28.26
C MET A 94 29.62 -18.89 29.02
N PRO A 95 28.79 -19.93 28.83
CA PRO A 95 29.10 -21.25 29.34
C PRO A 95 30.48 -21.66 28.81
N ALA A 96 31.32 -22.22 29.67
CA ALA A 96 32.66 -22.71 29.31
C ALA A 96 32.54 -23.97 28.44
N ILE A 97 32.13 -23.79 27.19
CA ILE A 97 32.05 -24.87 26.21
C ILE A 97 33.43 -24.95 25.58
N SER A 98 34.24 -25.91 26.03
CA SER A 98 35.45 -26.32 25.33
C SER A 98 35.04 -26.92 23.99
N LEU A 99 35.04 -26.11 22.93
CA LEU A 99 34.91 -26.58 21.56
C LEU A 99 36.26 -27.18 21.15
N GLU A 100 36.58 -28.37 21.66
CA GLU A 100 37.63 -29.20 21.06
C GLU A 100 37.05 -29.85 19.80
N PRO A 101 37.50 -29.45 18.58
CA PRO A 101 37.06 -30.12 17.37
C PRO A 101 37.63 -31.54 17.36
N LYS A 102 36.76 -32.54 17.56
CA LYS A 102 37.11 -33.96 17.43
C LYS A 102 37.27 -34.33 15.96
N ILE A 103 38.38 -33.93 15.36
CA ILE A 103 38.74 -34.32 13.98
C ILE A 103 39.35 -35.72 14.05
N LYS A 104 38.64 -36.72 13.51
CA LYS A 104 39.20 -38.06 13.27
C LYS A 104 39.78 -38.10 11.86
N LEU A 105 41.09 -37.87 11.74
CA LEU A 105 41.80 -38.12 10.49
C LEU A 105 41.94 -39.64 10.30
N LYS A 106 41.26 -40.19 9.29
CA LYS A 106 41.57 -41.53 8.79
C LYS A 106 42.65 -41.36 7.74
N ASN A 107 43.88 -41.76 8.06
CA ASN A 107 44.94 -41.83 7.07
C ASN A 107 44.57 -42.91 6.06
N ALA A 108 44.01 -42.50 4.92
CA ALA A 108 43.89 -43.38 3.77
C ALA A 108 45.31 -43.59 3.23
N VAL A 109 45.82 -44.80 3.35
CA VAL A 109 47.03 -45.20 2.64
C VAL A 109 46.68 -45.17 1.16
N ILE A 110 47.25 -44.20 0.44
CA ILE A 110 47.21 -44.17 -1.02
C ILE A 110 48.06 -45.37 -1.46
N LYS A 111 47.42 -46.39 -2.05
CA LYS A 111 48.15 -47.46 -2.73
C LYS A 111 48.63 -46.87 -4.05
N GLU A 112 49.95 -46.72 -4.18
CA GLU A 112 50.58 -46.55 -5.48
C GLU A 112 50.47 -47.90 -6.19
N GLU A 113 49.66 -47.95 -7.24
CA GLU A 113 49.66 -49.08 -8.17
C GLU A 113 50.96 -48.98 -8.98
N GLU A 114 51.91 -49.88 -8.71
CA GLU A 114 53.08 -50.07 -9.56
C GLU A 114 52.59 -50.57 -10.92
N GLU A 115 52.78 -49.76 -11.96
CA GLU A 115 52.62 -50.19 -13.36
C GLU A 115 53.70 -51.24 -13.67
N GLU A 116 53.31 -52.52 -13.77
CA GLU A 116 54.15 -53.56 -14.39
C GLU A 116 54.27 -53.27 -15.90
N GLU A 117 55.44 -52.81 -16.35
CA GLU A 117 55.83 -52.87 -17.76
C GLU A 117 56.09 -54.33 -18.18
N VAL A 118 55.40 -54.80 -19.22
CA VAL A 118 55.76 -55.98 -20.03
C VAL A 118 55.77 -55.60 -21.50
#